data_AF-A0A448ZZ12-F1
#
_entry.id   AF-A0A448ZZ12-F1
#
_cell.length_a   1.000
_cell.length_b   1.000
_cell.length_c   1.000
_cell.angle_alpha   90.00
_cell.angle_beta   90.00
_cell.angle_gamma   90.00
#
_symmetry.space_group_name_H-M   'P 1'
#
loop_
_entity.id
_entity.type
_entity.pdbx_description
1 polymer ?
#
loop_
_entity_poly.entity_id
_entity_poly.type
_entity_poly.pdbx_seq_one_letter_code
_entity_poly.pdbx_strand_id
1 'polypeptide(L)'
;MIKNKKKVLFLVTPLLTISSVGLIAAQCNPFSKNPIKLDSSQIQQIKDSFAFGLKPAGKTYFEQEFEKLTPDKKLRYGHPFAMIDEYLKIKAKEYDSNAVELKNDKDVKKYFNLDFINVNNLAWGHTLTLKFDFNPITKLPFIHWEVSCSAYGVEGSGDVIMEEL
;
A
#
# COMPACT_ATOMS: atom_id res chain seq x y z
N MET A 1 5.94 7.57 91.83
CA MET A 1 7.28 7.46 91.23
C MET A 1 7.69 6.00 91.20
N ILE A 2 7.93 5.43 90.03
CA ILE A 2 8.88 4.34 89.71
C ILE A 2 8.77 4.10 88.20
N LYS A 3 9.91 4.21 87.53
CA LYS A 3 10.14 4.00 86.09
C LYS A 3 9.95 2.51 85.76
N ASN A 4 9.46 2.19 84.56
CA ASN A 4 9.96 1.06 83.74
C ASN A 4 9.50 1.28 82.30
N LYS A 5 10.39 1.78 81.43
CA LYS A 5 11.41 1.05 80.64
C LYS A 5 10.81 0.36 79.40
N LYS A 6 11.04 1.04 78.27
CA LYS A 6 11.29 0.55 76.90
C LYS A 6 10.48 -0.65 76.42
N LYS A 7 9.48 -0.35 75.57
CA LYS A 7 9.12 -1.21 74.44
C LYS A 7 10.16 -1.02 73.33
N VAL A 8 10.56 -2.12 72.71
CA VAL A 8 10.56 -2.38 71.26
C VAL A 8 11.48 -3.58 71.03
N LEU A 9 10.85 -4.69 70.68
CA LEU A 9 11.45 -5.89 70.13
C LEU A 9 11.00 -5.91 68.66
N PHE A 10 11.93 -5.86 67.70
CA PHE A 10 11.79 -6.37 66.31
C PHE A 10 13.23 -6.45 65.75
N LEU A 11 13.92 -7.60 65.80
CA LEU A 11 13.86 -8.78 64.92
C LEU A 11 14.10 -8.46 63.42
N VAL A 12 15.13 -9.15 62.92
CA VAL A 12 15.44 -9.60 61.55
C VAL A 12 16.17 -8.64 60.59
N THR A 13 17.48 -8.86 60.46
CA THR A 13 18.23 -8.74 59.20
C THR A 13 17.97 -9.96 58.31
N PRO A 14 17.86 -9.78 56.98
CA PRO A 14 18.93 -10.31 56.16
C PRO A 14 19.44 -9.33 55.10
N LEU A 15 20.75 -9.33 54.94
CA LEU A 15 21.47 -8.84 53.76
C LEU A 15 20.89 -9.52 52.51
N LEU A 16 20.40 -8.72 51.57
CA LEU A 16 20.31 -9.12 50.16
C LEU A 16 21.45 -8.46 49.41
N THR A 17 22.50 -9.25 49.22
CA THR A 17 23.60 -9.00 48.32
C THR A 17 23.21 -9.33 46.88
N ILE A 18 23.44 -8.34 46.01
CA ILE A 18 23.85 -8.45 44.62
C ILE A 18 22.83 -9.09 43.65
N SER A 19 22.28 -8.25 42.79
CA SER A 19 22.09 -8.62 41.39
C SER A 19 22.55 -7.42 40.56
N SER A 20 23.82 -7.45 40.17
CA SER A 20 24.31 -6.63 39.06
C SER A 20 23.46 -7.00 37.85
N VAL A 21 22.44 -6.18 37.57
CA VAL A 21 21.76 -6.22 36.28
C VAL A 21 22.85 -5.90 35.28
N GLY A 22 23.32 -6.94 34.58
CA GLY A 22 24.17 -6.76 33.42
C GLY A 22 23.43 -5.82 32.50
N LEU A 23 23.95 -4.60 32.36
CA LEU A 23 23.56 -3.72 31.28
C LEU A 23 23.98 -4.46 30.01
N ILE A 24 23.04 -5.20 29.43
CA ILE A 24 23.17 -5.68 28.06
C ILE A 24 23.16 -4.38 27.26
N ALA A 25 24.35 -3.92 26.89
CA ALA A 25 24.48 -2.93 25.84
C ALA A 25 23.86 -3.57 24.61
N ALA A 26 22.59 -3.25 24.38
CA ALA A 26 21.97 -3.50 23.10
C ALA A 26 22.85 -2.77 22.08
N GLN A 27 23.64 -3.53 21.33
CA GLN A 27 24.15 -3.06 20.06
C GLN A 27 22.91 -2.83 19.19
N CYS A 28 22.33 -1.62 19.29
CA CYS A 28 21.58 -1.08 18.19
C CYS A 28 22.58 -0.94 17.05
N ASN A 29 22.64 -1.95 16.19
CA ASN A 29 23.10 -1.76 14.84
C ASN A 29 21.86 -1.24 14.10
N PRO A 30 21.66 0.07 13.91
CA PRO A 30 20.71 0.50 12.92
C PRO A 30 21.36 0.07 11.60
N PHE A 31 20.97 -1.09 11.08
CA PHE A 31 21.03 -1.27 9.65
C PHE A 31 20.16 -0.15 9.08
N SER A 32 20.74 1.03 8.83
CA SER A 32 20.25 1.90 7.78
C SER A 32 20.45 1.06 6.53
N LYS A 33 19.46 0.24 6.19
CA LYS A 33 19.40 -0.38 4.89
C LYS A 33 19.25 0.80 3.94
N ASN A 34 20.37 1.32 3.47
CA ASN A 34 20.31 2.29 2.40
C ASN A 34 19.53 1.60 1.28
N PRO A 35 18.49 2.24 0.74
CA PRO A 35 17.77 1.66 -0.37
C PRO A 35 18.78 1.33 -1.47
N ILE A 36 18.58 0.20 -2.13
CA ILE A 36 19.42 -0.26 -3.23
C ILE A 36 18.68 0.08 -4.51
N LYS A 37 19.34 0.78 -5.43
CA LYS A 37 18.77 1.12 -6.73
C LYS A 37 18.34 -0.15 -7.47
N LEU A 38 17.14 -0.14 -8.03
CA LEU A 38 16.63 -1.21 -8.87
C LEU A 38 17.47 -1.34 -10.14
N ASP A 39 17.81 -2.58 -10.49
CA ASP A 39 18.40 -2.88 -11.79
C ASP A 39 17.33 -3.04 -12.89
N SER A 40 17.78 -3.12 -14.13
CA SER A 40 16.88 -3.24 -15.29
C SER A 40 16.04 -4.52 -15.28
N SER A 41 16.57 -5.62 -14.73
CA SER A 41 15.83 -6.87 -14.63
C SER A 41 14.70 -6.80 -13.60
N GLN A 42 14.93 -6.09 -12.48
CA GLN A 42 13.92 -5.83 -11.47
C GLN A 42 12.82 -4.88 -11.99
N ILE A 43 13.19 -3.84 -12.72
CA ILE A 43 12.22 -2.94 -13.37
C ILE A 43 11.37 -3.71 -14.39
N GLN A 44 12.00 -4.59 -15.18
CA GLN A 44 11.30 -5.44 -16.13
C GLN A 44 10.36 -6.43 -15.40
N GLN A 45 10.80 -7.00 -14.28
CA GLN A 45 9.95 -7.86 -13.45
C GLN A 45 8.73 -7.12 -12.89
N ILE A 46 8.88 -5.84 -12.49
CA ILE A 46 7.74 -5.01 -12.07
C ILE A 46 6.76 -4.86 -13.24
N LYS A 47 7.27 -4.46 -14.42
CA LYS A 47 6.47 -4.29 -15.63
C LYS A 47 5.68 -5.55 -15.99
N ASP A 48 6.33 -6.71 -15.97
CA ASP A 48 5.72 -7.98 -16.37
C ASP A 48 4.79 -8.56 -15.31
N SER A 49 4.81 -8.03 -14.07
CA SER A 49 3.93 -8.48 -12.99
C SER A 49 2.53 -7.88 -13.05
N PHE A 50 2.31 -6.84 -13.84
CA PHE A 50 1.03 -6.15 -13.89
C PHE A 50 -0.04 -7.01 -14.55
N ALA A 51 -1.14 -7.20 -13.84
CA ALA A 51 -2.41 -7.64 -14.39
C ALA A 51 -3.42 -6.51 -14.21
N PHE A 52 -4.04 -6.07 -15.30
CA PHE A 52 -5.11 -5.07 -15.25
C PHE A 52 -6.21 -5.45 -16.23
N GLY A 53 -7.32 -5.98 -15.72
CA GLY A 53 -8.44 -6.40 -16.54
C GLY A 53 -9.80 -6.17 -15.88
N LEU A 54 -10.83 -6.03 -16.72
CA LEU A 54 -12.21 -5.91 -16.27
C LEU A 54 -12.82 -7.31 -16.10
N LYS A 55 -13.38 -7.60 -14.92
CA LYS A 55 -14.13 -8.85 -14.72
C LYS A 55 -15.54 -8.73 -15.30
N PRO A 56 -16.20 -9.84 -15.64
CA PRO A 56 -17.59 -9.82 -16.11
C PRO A 56 -18.56 -9.07 -15.17
N ALA A 57 -18.39 -9.27 -13.85
CA ALA A 57 -19.19 -8.55 -12.85
C ALA A 57 -18.96 -7.03 -12.87
N GLY A 58 -17.74 -6.58 -13.18
CA GLY A 58 -17.43 -5.17 -13.38
C GLY A 58 -18.09 -4.62 -14.62
N LYS A 59 -17.97 -5.31 -15.76
CA LYS A 59 -18.62 -4.92 -17.02
C LYS A 59 -20.12 -4.69 -16.85
N THR A 60 -20.82 -5.68 -16.30
CA THR A 60 -22.26 -5.57 -16.04
C THR A 60 -22.58 -4.42 -15.09
N TYR A 61 -21.78 -4.21 -14.04
CA TYR A 61 -21.99 -3.11 -13.11
C TYR A 61 -21.89 -1.74 -13.80
N PHE A 62 -20.81 -1.48 -14.53
CA PHE A 62 -20.61 -0.17 -15.18
C PHE A 62 -21.60 0.10 -16.32
N GLU A 63 -22.02 -0.92 -17.06
CA GLU A 63 -23.11 -0.80 -18.04
C GLU A 63 -24.43 -0.41 -17.35
N GLN A 64 -24.78 -1.06 -16.25
CA GLN A 64 -26.00 -0.75 -15.49
C GLN A 64 -25.96 0.64 -14.84
N GLU A 65 -24.83 1.02 -14.27
CA GLU A 65 -24.65 2.35 -13.68
C GLU A 65 -24.71 3.45 -14.75
N PHE A 66 -24.13 3.20 -15.92
CA PHE A 66 -24.23 4.11 -17.05
C PHE A 66 -25.67 4.29 -17.49
N GLU A 67 -26.46 3.21 -17.57
CA GLU A 67 -27.86 3.29 -17.98
C GLU A 67 -28.74 4.12 -17.05
N LYS A 68 -28.41 4.18 -15.76
CA LYS A 68 -29.10 5.00 -14.75
C LYS A 68 -28.79 6.50 -14.85
N LEU A 69 -27.79 6.90 -15.65
CA LEU A 69 -27.42 8.30 -15.79
C LEU A 69 -28.44 9.10 -16.60
N THR A 70 -28.54 10.39 -16.28
CA THR A 70 -29.29 11.35 -17.11
C THR A 70 -28.64 11.51 -18.49
N PRO A 71 -29.39 11.95 -19.52
CA PRO A 71 -28.84 12.16 -20.86
C PRO A 71 -27.58 13.05 -20.87
N ASP A 72 -27.58 14.15 -20.11
CA ASP A 72 -26.42 15.06 -20.03
C ASP A 72 -25.17 14.38 -19.47
N LYS A 73 -25.34 13.49 -18.48
CA LYS A 73 -24.24 12.71 -17.91
C LYS A 73 -23.76 11.63 -18.87
N LYS A 74 -24.67 10.93 -19.56
CA LYS A 74 -24.30 9.96 -20.60
C LYS A 74 -23.48 10.63 -21.70
N LEU A 75 -23.88 11.84 -22.12
CA LEU A 75 -23.13 12.62 -23.10
C LEU A 75 -21.74 12.99 -22.61
N ARG A 76 -21.59 13.37 -21.32
CA ARG A 76 -20.29 13.70 -20.71
C ARG A 76 -19.33 12.51 -20.68
N TYR A 77 -19.81 11.33 -20.28
CA TYR A 77 -18.97 10.13 -20.22
C TYR A 77 -18.73 9.51 -21.61
N GLY A 78 -19.71 9.60 -22.51
CA GLY A 78 -19.66 9.07 -23.88
C GLY A 78 -19.62 7.54 -23.98
N HIS A 79 -19.16 6.83 -22.94
CA HIS A 79 -19.04 5.38 -22.89
C HIS A 79 -19.13 4.88 -21.43
N PRO A 80 -19.75 3.71 -21.14
CA PRO A 80 -19.80 3.15 -19.78
C PRO A 80 -18.41 2.99 -19.15
N PHE A 81 -17.40 2.59 -19.94
CA PHE A 81 -16.04 2.40 -19.41
C PHE A 81 -15.31 3.70 -19.07
N ALA A 82 -15.81 4.86 -19.49
CA ALA A 82 -15.26 6.14 -19.02
C ALA A 82 -15.54 6.37 -17.53
N MET A 83 -16.57 5.72 -16.96
CA MET A 83 -16.86 5.78 -15.52
C MET A 83 -15.85 5.00 -14.67
N ILE A 84 -15.13 4.04 -15.27
CA ILE A 84 -14.14 3.23 -14.56
C ILE A 84 -12.97 4.08 -14.10
N ASP A 85 -12.52 5.01 -14.92
CA ASP A 85 -11.43 5.93 -14.56
C ASP A 85 -11.78 6.73 -13.29
N GLU A 86 -12.98 7.32 -13.25
CA GLU A 86 -13.45 8.06 -12.08
C GLU A 86 -13.59 7.14 -10.85
N TYR A 87 -14.13 5.93 -11.03
CA TYR A 87 -14.26 4.94 -9.96
C TYR A 87 -12.90 4.58 -9.34
N LEU A 88 -11.91 4.24 -10.17
CA LEU A 88 -10.57 3.86 -9.70
C LEU A 88 -9.84 5.05 -9.05
N LYS A 89 -10.02 6.27 -9.57
CA LYS A 89 -9.49 7.50 -8.94
C LYS A 89 -10.11 7.76 -7.57
N ILE A 90 -11.40 7.52 -7.39
CA ILE A 90 -12.06 7.64 -6.08
C ILE A 90 -11.50 6.59 -5.12
N LYS A 91 -11.47 5.32 -5.53
CA LYS A 91 -10.92 4.23 -4.72
C LYS A 91 -9.46 4.45 -4.35
N ALA A 92 -8.62 4.92 -5.27
CA ALA A 92 -7.22 5.22 -4.99
C ALA A 92 -7.06 6.31 -3.92
N LYS A 93 -7.93 7.33 -3.92
CA LYS A 93 -7.92 8.39 -2.90
C LYS A 93 -8.34 7.90 -1.51
N GLU A 94 -9.22 6.90 -1.41
CA GLU A 94 -9.60 6.30 -0.11
C GLU A 94 -8.40 5.70 0.63
N TYR A 95 -7.33 5.35 -0.08
CA TYR A 95 -6.12 4.73 0.46
C TYR A 95 -4.88 5.63 0.36
N ASP A 96 -5.04 6.95 0.23
CA ASP A 96 -3.93 7.89 0.05
C ASP A 96 -2.97 7.48 -1.10
N SER A 97 -3.54 6.93 -2.17
CA SER A 97 -2.81 6.37 -3.33
C SER A 97 -1.88 5.20 -3.00
N ASN A 98 -2.10 4.50 -1.87
CA ASN A 98 -1.41 3.26 -1.55
C ASN A 98 -1.89 2.14 -2.51
N ALA A 99 -1.04 1.83 -3.47
CA ALA A 99 -1.30 0.81 -4.48
C ALA A 99 -1.63 -0.56 -3.87
N VAL A 100 -0.91 -0.97 -2.81
CA VAL A 100 -1.07 -2.30 -2.20
C VAL A 100 -2.43 -2.43 -1.51
N GLU A 101 -2.90 -1.37 -0.85
CA GLU A 101 -4.25 -1.35 -0.27
C GLU A 101 -5.31 -1.35 -1.37
N LEU A 102 -5.13 -0.53 -2.40
CA LEU A 102 -6.06 -0.43 -3.53
C LEU A 102 -6.27 -1.79 -4.23
N LYS A 103 -5.20 -2.54 -4.52
CA LYS A 103 -5.34 -3.86 -5.16
C LYS A 103 -6.02 -4.89 -4.27
N ASN A 104 -6.03 -4.65 -2.95
CA ASN A 104 -6.66 -5.52 -1.96
C ASN A 104 -8.07 -5.08 -1.57
N ASP A 105 -8.54 -3.92 -2.02
CA ASP A 105 -9.91 -3.45 -1.79
C ASP A 105 -10.93 -4.47 -2.29
N LYS A 106 -11.99 -4.65 -1.50
CA LYS A 106 -13.02 -5.66 -1.75
C LYS A 106 -13.78 -5.36 -3.03
N ASP A 107 -14.12 -4.10 -3.28
CA ASP A 107 -14.89 -3.73 -4.47
C ASP A 107 -14.01 -3.72 -5.72
N VAL A 108 -12.77 -3.23 -5.60
CA VAL A 108 -11.78 -3.34 -6.68
C VAL A 108 -11.59 -4.80 -7.09
N LYS A 109 -11.37 -5.71 -6.13
CA LYS A 109 -11.25 -7.15 -6.41
C LYS A 109 -12.51 -7.76 -6.99
N LYS A 110 -13.69 -7.22 -6.67
CA LYS A 110 -14.96 -7.71 -7.20
C LYS A 110 -15.09 -7.39 -8.70
N TYR A 111 -14.67 -6.20 -9.13
CA TYR A 111 -14.90 -5.71 -10.49
C TYR A 111 -13.70 -5.83 -11.41
N PHE A 112 -12.48 -5.91 -10.85
CA PHE A 112 -11.24 -5.88 -11.61
C PHE A 112 -10.32 -7.04 -11.25
N ASN A 113 -9.49 -7.42 -12.21
CA ASN A 113 -8.24 -8.13 -11.97
C ASN A 113 -7.13 -7.08 -11.91
N LEU A 114 -6.75 -6.65 -10.72
CA LEU A 114 -5.63 -5.73 -10.49
C LEU A 114 -4.58 -6.45 -9.65
N ASP A 115 -3.42 -6.74 -10.23
CA ASP A 115 -2.29 -7.29 -9.49
C ASP A 115 -0.96 -6.76 -10.02
N PHE A 116 0.05 -6.82 -9.15
CA PHE A 116 1.43 -6.43 -9.38
C PHE A 116 2.28 -6.85 -8.19
N ILE A 117 3.58 -7.01 -8.40
CA ILE A 117 4.51 -7.37 -7.34
C ILE A 117 4.63 -6.24 -6.29
N ASN A 118 4.84 -6.60 -5.02
CA ASN A 118 5.28 -5.63 -4.03
C ASN A 118 6.74 -5.25 -4.33
N VAL A 119 6.99 -4.01 -4.76
CA VAL A 119 8.33 -3.52 -5.11
C VAL A 119 9.33 -3.62 -3.96
N ASN A 120 8.86 -3.58 -2.70
CA ASN A 120 9.72 -3.75 -1.53
C ASN A 120 10.17 -5.19 -1.28
N ASN A 121 9.59 -6.17 -2.00
CA ASN A 121 10.13 -7.53 -2.05
C ASN A 121 11.37 -7.63 -2.95
N LEU A 122 11.55 -6.69 -3.89
CA LEU A 122 12.72 -6.64 -4.78
C LEU A 122 13.85 -5.84 -4.16
N ALA A 123 13.56 -4.64 -3.67
CA ALA A 123 14.50 -3.81 -2.92
C ALA A 123 13.74 -2.92 -1.93
N TRP A 124 14.24 -2.82 -0.69
CA TRP A 124 13.59 -2.04 0.35
C TRP A 124 13.69 -0.53 0.08
N GLY A 125 12.65 0.22 0.44
CA GLY A 125 12.63 1.69 0.38
C GLY A 125 12.09 2.25 -0.94
N HIS A 126 11.32 1.45 -1.69
CA HIS A 126 10.70 1.87 -2.95
C HIS A 126 9.20 2.07 -2.78
N THR A 127 8.67 3.01 -3.55
CA THR A 127 7.24 3.31 -3.63
C THR A 127 6.78 3.01 -5.05
N LEU A 128 5.65 2.29 -5.17
CA LEU A 128 4.94 2.14 -6.42
C LEU A 128 3.74 3.08 -6.43
N THR A 129 3.73 4.01 -7.37
CA THR A 129 2.63 4.96 -7.59
C THR A 129 1.84 4.54 -8.81
N LEU A 130 0.51 4.58 -8.71
CA LEU A 130 -0.41 4.30 -9.81
C LEU A 130 -1.21 5.56 -10.14
N LYS A 131 -1.28 5.92 -11.42
CA LYS A 131 -2.18 6.95 -11.95
C LYS A 131 -3.12 6.30 -12.96
N PHE A 132 -4.41 6.47 -12.74
CA PHE A 132 -5.44 5.97 -13.65
C PHE A 132 -5.79 7.04 -14.66
N ASP A 133 -6.01 6.63 -15.90
CA ASP A 133 -6.51 7.50 -16.94
C ASP A 133 -7.31 6.70 -17.98
N PHE A 134 -7.93 7.41 -18.92
CA PHE A 134 -8.80 6.84 -19.94
C PHE A 134 -8.31 7.20 -21.33
N ASN A 135 -8.12 6.20 -22.19
CA ASN A 135 -7.78 6.46 -23.58
C ASN A 135 -9.06 6.70 -24.40
N PRO A 136 -9.29 7.92 -24.93
CA PRO A 136 -10.50 8.25 -25.65
C PRO A 136 -10.59 7.58 -27.03
N ILE A 137 -9.48 7.08 -27.57
CA ILE A 137 -9.41 6.38 -28.87
C ILE A 137 -9.80 4.92 -28.69
N THR A 138 -9.14 4.21 -27.77
CA THR A 138 -9.41 2.78 -27.53
C THR A 138 -10.62 2.54 -26.63
N LYS A 139 -11.10 3.59 -25.95
CA LYS A 139 -12.17 3.53 -24.94
C LYS A 139 -11.86 2.62 -23.75
N LEU A 140 -10.58 2.38 -23.49
CA LEU A 140 -10.10 1.55 -22.41
C LEU A 140 -9.34 2.41 -21.39
N PRO A 141 -9.60 2.21 -20.08
CA PRO A 141 -8.75 2.78 -19.05
C PRO A 141 -7.35 2.16 -19.08
N PHE A 142 -6.37 2.90 -18.57
CA PHE A 142 -5.00 2.42 -18.41
C PHE A 142 -4.41 2.93 -17.10
N ILE A 143 -3.36 2.26 -16.65
CA ILE A 143 -2.58 2.61 -15.46
C ILE A 143 -1.22 3.08 -15.93
N HIS A 144 -0.87 4.31 -15.60
CA HIS A 144 0.51 4.75 -15.60
C HIS A 144 1.13 4.42 -14.23
N TRP A 145 2.12 3.54 -14.23
CA TRP A 145 2.85 3.16 -13.01
C TRP A 145 4.23 3.81 -12.98
N GLU A 146 4.67 4.12 -11.77
CA GLU A 146 6.00 4.68 -11.52
C GLU A 146 6.56 4.04 -10.25
N VAL A 147 7.78 3.50 -10.33
CA VAL A 147 8.55 3.06 -9.17
C VAL A 147 9.65 4.08 -8.87
N SER A 148 9.71 4.52 -7.63
CA SER A 148 10.67 5.52 -7.17
C SER A 148 11.23 5.22 -5.79
N CYS A 149 12.40 5.78 -5.51
CA CYS A 149 13.05 5.77 -4.21
C CYS A 149 13.45 7.19 -3.82
N SER A 150 13.41 7.51 -2.53
CA SER A 150 13.87 8.81 -2.01
C SER A 150 15.35 9.10 -2.34
N ALA A 151 16.18 8.08 -2.47
CA ALA A 151 17.62 8.22 -2.75
C ALA A 151 17.95 8.33 -4.26
N TYR A 152 17.14 7.72 -5.13
CA TYR A 152 17.45 7.59 -6.56
C TYR A 152 16.44 8.27 -7.48
N GLY A 153 15.35 8.81 -6.95
CA GLY A 153 14.27 9.41 -7.73
C GLY A 153 13.43 8.34 -8.44
N VAL A 154 12.95 8.67 -9.64
CA VAL A 154 12.19 7.73 -10.48
C VAL A 154 13.13 6.75 -11.15
N GLU A 155 12.85 5.46 -11.00
CA GLU A 155 13.72 4.38 -11.47
C GLU A 155 13.11 3.61 -12.64
N GLY A 156 11.79 3.53 -12.69
CA GLY A 156 11.07 2.91 -13.79
C GLY A 156 9.63 3.41 -13.88
N SER A 157 9.09 3.41 -15.08
CA SER A 157 7.69 3.73 -15.34
C SER A 157 7.18 3.01 -16.58
N GLY A 158 5.87 2.97 -16.72
CA GLY A 158 5.22 2.42 -17.90
C GLY A 158 3.72 2.52 -17.83
N ASP A 159 3.07 2.09 -18.91
CA ASP A 159 1.63 2.07 -19.03
C ASP A 159 1.12 0.63 -19.16
N VAL A 160 -0.01 0.34 -18.53
CA VAL A 160 -0.72 -0.93 -18.63
C VAL A 160 -2.15 -0.63 -19.04
N ILE A 161 -2.52 -1.03 -20.26
CA ILE A 161 -3.87 -0.86 -20.79
C ILE A 161 -4.75 -1.97 -20.21
N MET A 162 -5.98 -1.65 -19.86
CA MET A 162 -6.94 -2.64 -19.38
C MET A 162 -7.26 -3.66 -20.46
N GLU A 163 -7.25 -4.93 -20.08
CA GLU A 163 -7.76 -6.03 -20.89
C GLU A 163 -9.25 -6.28 -20.59
N GLU A 164 -10.06 -6.46 -21.65
CA GLU A 164 -11.41 -6.99 -21.52
C GLU A 164 -11.34 -8.53 -21.49
N LEU A 165 -11.85 -9.15 -20.42
CA LEU A 165 -11.94 -10.60 -20.27
C LEU A 165 -13.29 -11.15 -20.75
#